data_AF-A0A0D2ZXH5-F1
#
_entry.id   AF-A0A0D2ZXH5-F1
#
_cell.length_a   1.000
_cell.length_b   1.000
_cell.length_c   1.000
_cell.angle_alpha   90.00
_cell.angle_beta   90.00
_cell.angle_gamma   90.00
#
_symmetry.space_group_name_H-M   'P 1'
#
loop_
_entity.id
_entity.type
_entity.pdbx_description
1 polymer ?
#
loop_
_entity_poly.entity_id
_entity_poly.type
_entity_poly.pdbx_seq_one_letter_code
_entity_poly.pdbx_strand_id
1 'polypeptide(L)'
;YASVHDNQVCELCDKYLTLAIDYLQNEDNQNAFVEALHMTCSQIPPLQKQADRYTQRFFTQVSLLKPHHICKSLNLCQPPLHSQGNCDACHDTVSQLLPKLKDPQTKLKIIRLLLKECKSLNNYQDKCKKMVFEYGPLMLADLENFLEKKDVCSILGVCPTHSFYVLPAALADS
;
A
#
# COMPACT_ATOMS: atom_id res chain seq x y z
N TYR A 1 5.69 -19.47 -15.07
CA TYR A 1 6.18 -18.77 -16.26
C TYR A 1 5.65 -17.35 -16.20
N ALA A 2 6.47 -16.38 -15.76
CA ALA A 2 6.14 -14.97 -15.95
C ALA A 2 6.08 -14.73 -17.47
N SER A 3 4.98 -14.17 -17.96
CA SER A 3 4.83 -13.97 -19.39
C SER A 3 5.86 -12.92 -19.85
N VAL A 4 6.39 -13.06 -21.07
CA VAL A 4 7.32 -12.09 -21.67
C VAL A 4 6.75 -10.65 -21.63
N HIS A 5 5.42 -10.53 -21.57
CA HIS A 5 4.68 -9.28 -21.40
C HIS A 5 4.82 -8.64 -20.01
N ASP A 6 4.84 -9.41 -18.92
CA ASP A 6 4.95 -8.86 -17.54
C ASP A 6 6.33 -8.24 -17.31
N ASN A 7 7.37 -8.87 -17.86
CA ASN A 7 8.73 -8.33 -17.77
C ASN A 7 8.89 -7.04 -18.59
N GLN A 8 8.27 -6.98 -19.78
CA GLN A 8 8.29 -5.77 -20.59
C GLN A 8 7.55 -4.60 -19.93
N VAL A 9 6.43 -4.87 -19.25
CA VAL A 9 5.67 -3.84 -18.51
C VAL A 9 6.47 -3.31 -17.32
N CYS A 10 7.15 -4.19 -16.59
CA CYS A 10 8.07 -3.78 -15.51
C CYS A 10 9.21 -2.91 -16.05
N GLU A 11 9.88 -3.33 -17.12
CA GLU A 11 10.97 -2.58 -17.76
C GLU A 11 10.52 -1.20 -18.25
N LEU A 12 9.34 -1.12 -18.86
CA LEU A 12 8.75 0.15 -19.28
C LEU A 12 8.43 1.05 -18.09
N CYS A 13 7.84 0.50 -17.03
CA CYS A 13 7.57 1.25 -15.81
C CYS A 13 8.86 1.83 -15.22
N ASP A 14 9.90 1.00 -15.06
CA ASP A 14 11.19 1.42 -14.54
C ASP A 14 11.80 2.53 -15.39
N LYS A 15 11.74 2.37 -16.72
CA LYS A 15 12.23 3.39 -17.66
C LYS A 15 11.46 4.71 -17.56
N TYR A 16 10.13 4.69 -17.58
CA TYR A 16 9.34 5.92 -17.55
C TYR A 16 9.46 6.65 -16.20
N LEU A 17 9.49 5.91 -15.09
CA LEU A 17 9.71 6.51 -13.78
C LEU A 17 11.13 7.04 -13.62
N THR A 18 12.13 6.39 -14.21
CA THR A 18 13.51 6.92 -14.26
C THR A 18 13.53 8.24 -15.02
N LEU A 19 12.95 8.29 -16.22
CA LEU A 19 12.85 9.53 -17.01
C LEU A 19 12.11 10.65 -16.26
N ALA A 20 11.02 10.34 -15.57
CA ALA A 20 10.26 11.32 -14.80
C ALA A 20 11.04 11.84 -13.59
N ILE A 21 11.73 10.95 -12.85
CA ILE A 21 12.55 11.34 -11.70
C ILE A 21 13.74 12.17 -12.17
N ASP A 22 14.44 11.75 -13.23
CA ASP A 22 15.57 12.49 -13.82
C ASP A 22 15.14 13.88 -14.29
N TYR A 23 13.98 13.97 -14.96
CA TYR A 23 13.41 15.25 -15.36
C TYR A 23 13.15 16.15 -14.14
N LEU A 24 12.56 15.64 -13.06
CA LEU A 24 12.30 16.42 -11.84
C LEU A 24 13.57 16.73 -11.04
N GLN A 25 14.64 15.97 -11.21
CA GLN A 25 15.92 16.17 -10.53
C GLN A 25 16.87 17.10 -11.27
N ASN A 26 16.65 17.31 -12.57
CA ASN A 26 17.41 18.26 -13.36
C ASN A 26 17.30 19.69 -12.79
N GLU A 27 18.44 20.36 -12.59
CA GLU A 27 18.51 21.68 -11.94
C GLU A 27 17.67 22.74 -12.66
N ASP A 28 17.66 22.75 -14.00
CA ASP A 28 16.88 23.72 -14.78
C ASP A 28 15.38 23.51 -14.55
N ASN A 29 14.92 22.27 -14.53
CA ASN A 29 13.52 21.93 -14.25
C ASN A 29 13.13 22.24 -12.80
N GLN A 30 14.03 22.04 -11.84
CA GLN A 30 13.80 22.44 -10.45
C GLN A 30 13.65 23.95 -10.33
N ASN A 31 14.57 24.70 -10.94
CA ASN A 31 14.56 26.16 -10.93
C ASN A 31 13.29 26.70 -11.59
N ALA A 32 12.91 26.17 -12.74
CA ALA A 32 11.67 26.55 -13.42
C ALA A 32 10.43 26.26 -12.58
N PHE A 33 10.39 25.11 -11.87
CA PHE A 33 9.29 24.76 -10.98
C PHE A 33 9.22 25.68 -9.74
N VAL A 34 10.36 25.98 -9.12
CA VAL A 34 10.46 26.90 -7.97
C VAL A 34 10.02 28.30 -8.39
N GLU A 35 10.48 28.79 -9.53
CA GLU A 35 10.14 30.11 -10.06
C GLU A 35 8.64 30.23 -10.33
N ALA A 36 8.05 29.24 -11.01
CA ALA A 36 6.61 29.20 -11.27
C ALA A 36 5.78 29.21 -9.96
N LEU A 37 6.21 28.45 -8.95
CA LEU A 37 5.58 28.45 -7.63
C LEU A 37 5.74 29.78 -6.91
N HIS A 38 6.93 30.38 -6.92
CA HIS A 38 7.19 31.66 -6.29
C HIS A 38 6.35 32.77 -6.95
N MET A 39 6.29 32.81 -8.28
CA MET A 39 5.44 33.76 -9.02
C MET A 39 3.98 33.62 -8.60
N THR A 40 3.47 32.40 -8.51
CA THR A 40 2.08 32.13 -8.10
C THR A 40 1.82 32.52 -6.65
N CYS A 41 2.71 32.12 -5.72
CA CYS A 41 2.57 32.39 -4.30
C CYS A 41 2.83 33.86 -3.92
N SER A 42 3.53 34.62 -4.76
CA SER A 42 3.72 36.08 -4.55
C SER A 42 2.39 36.84 -4.55
N GLN A 43 1.37 36.31 -5.24
CA GLN A 43 0.01 36.86 -5.24
C GLN A 43 -0.74 36.62 -3.92
N ILE A 44 -0.20 35.76 -3.04
CA ILE A 44 -0.80 35.40 -1.75
C ILE A 44 0.32 35.43 -0.67
N PRO A 45 0.66 36.60 -0.12
CA PRO A 45 1.83 36.79 0.74
C PRO A 45 1.99 35.81 1.93
N PRO A 46 0.91 35.34 2.60
CA PRO A 46 1.03 34.32 3.64
C PRO A 46 1.63 32.99 3.16
N LEU A 47 1.49 32.65 1.87
CA LEU A 47 1.92 31.37 1.31
C LEU A 47 3.38 31.37 0.83
N GLN A 48 4.00 32.54 0.64
CA GLN A 48 5.35 32.64 0.07
C GLN A 48 6.39 31.86 0.87
N LYS A 49 6.44 32.03 2.20
CA LYS A 49 7.36 31.26 3.07
C LYS A 49 7.04 29.77 3.14
N GLN A 50 5.81 29.39 2.81
CA GLN A 50 5.40 27.99 2.77
C GLN A 50 5.83 27.33 1.47
N ALA A 51 5.77 28.07 0.36
CA ALA A 51 6.19 27.61 -0.97
C ALA A 51 7.64 27.10 -0.94
N ASP A 52 8.59 27.90 -0.45
CA ASP A 52 10.00 27.52 -0.41
C ASP A 52 10.22 26.20 0.37
N ARG A 53 9.58 26.08 1.54
CA ARG A 53 9.69 24.87 2.37
C ARG A 53 9.05 23.65 1.71
N TYR A 54 7.89 23.81 1.07
CA TYR A 54 7.21 22.71 0.39
C TYR A 54 7.99 22.25 -0.83
N THR A 55 8.54 23.18 -1.60
CA THR A 55 9.33 22.88 -2.80
C THR A 55 10.64 22.17 -2.44
N GLN A 56 11.36 22.63 -1.41
CA GLN A 56 12.55 21.95 -0.92
C GLN A 56 12.23 20.52 -0.44
N ARG A 57 11.14 20.36 0.32
CA ARG A 57 10.70 19.04 0.79
C ARG A 57 10.29 18.15 -0.37
N PHE A 58 9.59 18.68 -1.37
CA PHE A 58 9.18 17.95 -2.56
C PHE A 58 10.39 17.33 -3.28
N PHE A 59 11.41 18.13 -3.60
CA PHE A 59 12.61 17.61 -4.28
C PHE A 59 13.41 16.63 -3.41
N THR A 60 13.42 16.85 -2.10
CA THR A 60 14.00 15.86 -1.15
C THR A 60 13.27 14.54 -1.19
N GLN A 61 11.94 14.53 -1.33
CA GLN A 61 11.18 13.29 -1.46
C GLN A 61 11.39 12.64 -2.83
N VAL A 62 11.42 13.43 -3.90
CA VAL A 62 11.71 12.95 -5.27
C VAL A 62 13.07 12.24 -5.33
N SER A 63 14.10 12.72 -4.61
CA SER A 63 15.42 12.07 -4.58
C SER A 63 15.49 10.75 -3.81
N LEU A 64 14.48 10.46 -2.98
CA LEU A 64 14.37 9.19 -2.27
C LEU A 64 13.56 8.15 -3.05
N LEU A 65 12.91 8.56 -4.14
CA LEU A 65 12.13 7.65 -4.98
C LEU A 65 13.05 6.68 -5.72
N LYS A 66 12.64 5.41 -5.74
CA LYS A 66 13.29 4.36 -6.51
C LYS A 66 12.26 3.81 -7.52
N PRO A 67 12.50 3.93 -8.84
CA PRO A 67 11.59 3.47 -9.89
C PRO A 67 11.03 2.06 -9.62
N HIS A 68 11.92 1.12 -9.35
CA HIS A 68 11.55 -0.28 -9.14
C HIS A 68 10.62 -0.50 -7.94
N HIS A 69 10.81 0.24 -6.84
CA HIS A 69 9.94 0.16 -5.68
C HIS A 69 8.54 0.69 -5.99
N ILE A 70 8.45 1.76 -6.78
CA ILE A 70 7.17 2.33 -7.21
C ILE A 70 6.49 1.36 -8.18
N CYS A 71 7.20 0.85 -9.19
CA CYS A 71 6.68 -0.14 -10.13
C CYS A 71 6.20 -1.41 -9.42
N LYS A 72 6.90 -1.86 -8.38
CA LYS A 72 6.47 -2.96 -7.52
C LYS A 72 5.20 -2.61 -6.73
N SER A 73 5.10 -1.39 -6.18
CA SER A 73 3.89 -0.93 -5.48
C SER A 73 2.69 -0.79 -6.41
N LEU A 74 2.92 -0.53 -7.70
CA LEU A 74 1.90 -0.51 -8.75
C LEU A 74 1.57 -1.90 -9.30
N ASN A 75 2.21 -2.96 -8.76
CA ASN A 75 2.13 -4.35 -9.24
C ASN A 75 2.57 -4.53 -10.71
N LEU A 76 3.34 -3.59 -11.26
CA LEU A 76 3.90 -3.66 -12.61
C LEU A 76 5.23 -4.43 -12.63
N CYS A 77 5.96 -4.44 -11.51
CA CYS A 77 7.12 -5.28 -11.28
C CYS A 77 6.79 -6.33 -10.24
N GLN A 78 6.29 -7.47 -10.69
CA GLN A 78 6.09 -8.63 -9.82
C GLN A 78 7.40 -9.43 -9.72
N PRO A 79 7.80 -9.90 -8.52
CA PRO A 79 8.80 -10.95 -8.46
C PRO A 79 8.24 -12.18 -9.20
N PRO A 80 9.08 -13.15 -9.61
CA PRO A 80 8.59 -14.42 -10.12
C PRO A 80 7.91 -15.21 -8.99
N LEU A 81 6.72 -14.80 -8.56
CA LEU A 81 5.83 -15.59 -7.73
C LEU A 81 4.91 -16.33 -8.67
N HIS A 82 5.39 -17.44 -9.21
CA HIS A 82 4.52 -18.46 -9.79
C HIS A 82 5.22 -19.80 -9.70
N SER A 83 5.31 -20.33 -8.49
CA SER A 83 5.08 -21.77 -8.34
C SER A 83 3.61 -21.93 -7.95
N GLN A 84 2.89 -22.79 -8.65
CA GLN A 84 1.55 -23.23 -8.25
C GLN A 84 1.52 -23.59 -6.75
N GLY A 85 2.60 -24.22 -6.26
CA GLY A 85 2.75 -24.62 -4.85
C GLY A 85 2.72 -23.48 -3.83
N ASN A 86 3.13 -22.25 -4.17
CA ASN A 86 3.03 -21.12 -3.23
C ASN A 86 1.61 -20.56 -3.15
N CYS A 87 0.86 -20.61 -4.26
CA CYS A 87 -0.54 -20.23 -4.29
C CYS A 87 -1.40 -21.23 -3.51
N ASP A 88 -1.20 -22.53 -3.76
CA ASP A 88 -1.88 -23.61 -3.02
C ASP A 88 -1.59 -23.52 -1.52
N ALA A 89 -0.32 -23.35 -1.13
CA ALA A 89 0.06 -23.19 0.28
C ALA A 89 -0.57 -21.95 0.94
N CYS A 90 -0.74 -20.85 0.20
CA CYS A 90 -1.44 -19.67 0.70
C CYS A 90 -2.92 -19.98 0.94
N HIS A 91 -3.60 -20.57 -0.05
CA HIS A 91 -5.01 -20.94 0.09
C HIS A 91 -5.22 -21.93 1.23
N ASP A 92 -4.37 -22.96 1.34
CA ASP A 92 -4.39 -23.93 2.43
C ASP A 92 -4.24 -23.24 3.80
N THR A 93 -3.34 -22.27 3.90
CA THR A 93 -3.14 -21.50 5.12
C THR A 93 -4.39 -20.69 5.48
N VAL A 94 -4.99 -20.00 4.51
CA VAL A 94 -6.23 -19.22 4.72
C VAL A 94 -7.38 -20.15 5.11
N SER A 95 -7.53 -21.29 4.44
CA SER A 95 -8.54 -22.31 4.73
C SER A 95 -8.38 -22.93 6.12
N GLN A 96 -7.16 -23.05 6.63
CA GLN A 96 -6.90 -23.48 8.01
C GLN A 96 -7.09 -22.36 9.04
N LEU A 97 -6.82 -21.11 8.67
CA LEU A 97 -6.93 -19.96 9.55
C LEU A 97 -8.38 -19.56 9.79
N LEU A 98 -9.21 -19.52 8.74
CA LEU A 98 -10.60 -19.08 8.82
C LEU A 98 -11.44 -19.83 9.87
N PRO A 99 -11.46 -21.17 9.94
CA PRO A 99 -12.23 -21.88 10.97
C PRO A 99 -11.70 -21.60 12.38
N LYS A 100 -10.38 -21.43 12.56
CA LYS A 100 -9.81 -21.02 13.84
C LYS A 100 -10.24 -19.60 14.20
N LEU A 101 -10.28 -18.68 13.23
CA LEU A 101 -10.74 -17.33 13.48
C LEU A 101 -12.22 -17.29 13.85
N LYS A 102 -13.06 -18.16 13.25
CA LYS A 102 -14.48 -18.32 13.58
C LYS A 102 -14.74 -18.86 14.98
N ASP A 103 -13.81 -19.66 15.52
CA ASP A 103 -13.92 -20.21 16.86
C ASP A 103 -13.95 -19.09 17.93
N PRO A 104 -15.05 -18.96 18.71
CA PRO A 104 -15.15 -17.95 19.76
C PRO A 104 -14.04 -18.05 20.82
N GLN A 105 -13.50 -19.24 21.08
CA GLN A 105 -12.40 -19.41 22.05
C GLN A 105 -11.11 -18.81 21.53
N THR A 106 -10.82 -18.97 20.25
CA THR A 106 -9.68 -18.34 19.59
C THR A 106 -9.80 -16.82 19.60
N LYS A 107 -10.97 -16.25 19.26
CA LYS A 107 -11.21 -14.79 19.36
C LYS A 107 -10.98 -14.27 20.78
N LEU A 108 -11.53 -14.97 21.77
CA LEU A 108 -11.35 -14.64 23.19
C LEU A 108 -9.89 -14.73 23.62
N LYS A 109 -9.14 -15.72 23.14
CA LYS A 109 -7.71 -15.86 23.39
C LYS A 109 -6.91 -14.68 22.81
N ILE A 110 -7.23 -14.24 21.59
CA ILE A 110 -6.61 -13.06 20.98
C ILE A 110 -6.86 -11.81 21.84
N ILE A 111 -8.12 -11.57 22.24
CA ILE A 111 -8.47 -10.44 23.11
C ILE A 111 -7.71 -10.50 24.44
N ARG A 112 -7.63 -11.67 25.07
CA ARG A 112 -6.88 -11.85 26.33
C ARG A 112 -5.38 -11.57 26.16
N LEU A 113 -4.78 -11.99 25.04
CA LEU A 113 -3.39 -11.68 24.73
C LEU A 113 -3.20 -10.17 24.59
N LEU A 114 -4.04 -9.49 23.83
CA LEU A 114 -3.99 -8.03 23.67
C LEU A 114 -4.15 -7.31 25.03
N LEU A 115 -5.08 -7.75 25.87
CA LEU A 115 -5.27 -7.20 27.22
C LEU A 115 -4.07 -7.46 28.14
N LYS A 116 -3.37 -8.59 27.97
CA LYS A 116 -2.13 -8.88 28.69
C LYS A 116 -1.03 -7.91 28.27
N GLU A 117 -0.87 -7.66 26.97
CA GLU A 117 0.11 -6.70 26.46
C GLU A 117 -0.20 -5.28 26.91
N CYS A 118 -1.48 -4.89 27.00
CA CYS A 118 -1.86 -3.58 27.56
C CYS A 118 -1.32 -3.34 28.98
N LYS A 119 -1.10 -4.39 29.79
CA LYS A 119 -0.56 -4.24 31.16
C LYS A 119 0.89 -3.76 31.19
N SER A 120 1.62 -3.93 30.09
CA SER A 120 3.00 -3.42 29.95
C SER A 120 3.05 -1.92 29.65
N LEU A 121 1.91 -1.31 29.29
CA LEU A 121 1.83 0.07 28.82
C LEU A 121 1.53 1.06 29.94
N ASN A 122 2.40 1.19 30.95
CA ASN A 122 2.38 2.19 32.04
C ASN A 122 1.15 3.13 32.08
N ASN A 123 1.29 4.39 31.64
CA ASN A 123 0.25 5.43 31.68
C ASN A 123 -0.86 5.25 30.62
N TYR A 124 -0.72 4.28 29.71
CA TYR A 124 -1.66 4.03 28.61
C TYR A 124 -2.49 2.76 28.80
N GLN A 125 -2.28 2.04 29.89
CA GLN A 125 -2.89 0.73 30.13
C GLN A 125 -4.42 0.78 29.97
N ASP A 126 -5.08 1.73 30.62
CA ASP A 126 -6.54 1.78 30.63
C ASP A 126 -7.11 2.25 29.29
N LYS A 127 -6.42 3.17 28.60
CA LYS A 127 -6.76 3.55 27.22
C LYS A 127 -6.58 2.37 26.27
N CYS A 128 -5.51 1.59 26.41
CA CYS A 128 -5.27 0.38 25.62
C CYS A 128 -6.38 -0.65 25.84
N LYS A 129 -6.72 -0.97 27.10
CA LYS A 129 -7.79 -1.91 27.42
C LYS A 129 -9.12 -1.46 26.82
N LYS A 130 -9.46 -0.16 26.91
CA LYS A 130 -10.66 0.39 26.31
C LYS A 130 -10.69 0.16 24.79
N MET A 131 -9.59 0.47 24.09
CA MET A 131 -9.51 0.22 22.64
C MET A 131 -9.63 -1.27 22.30
N VAL A 132 -9.01 -2.16 23.08
CA VAL A 132 -9.10 -3.62 22.84
C VAL A 132 -10.53 -4.12 23.03
N PHE A 133 -11.26 -3.65 24.04
CA PHE A 133 -12.66 -4.03 24.24
C PHE A 133 -13.60 -3.45 23.17
N GLU A 134 -13.37 -2.21 22.76
CA GLU A 134 -14.23 -1.50 21.80
C GLU A 134 -14.00 -1.98 20.36
N TYR A 135 -12.75 -2.05 19.92
CA TYR A 135 -12.40 -2.33 18.52
C TYR A 135 -11.98 -3.77 18.26
N GLY A 136 -11.46 -4.48 19.27
CA GLY A 136 -10.97 -5.86 19.08
C GLY A 136 -12.02 -6.80 18.49
N PRO A 137 -13.25 -6.88 19.05
CA PRO A 137 -14.31 -7.72 18.49
C PRO A 137 -14.72 -7.32 17.08
N LEU A 138 -14.80 -6.02 16.79
CA LEU A 138 -15.16 -5.50 15.46
C LEU A 138 -14.10 -5.87 14.42
N MET A 139 -12.83 -5.62 14.73
CA MET A 139 -11.71 -5.98 13.85
C MET A 139 -11.65 -7.49 13.57
N LEU A 140 -11.93 -8.33 14.55
CA LEU A 140 -11.95 -9.79 14.34
C LEU A 140 -13.13 -10.22 13.45
N ALA A 141 -14.28 -9.56 13.56
CA ALA A 141 -15.42 -9.82 12.69
C ALA A 141 -15.19 -9.30 11.26
N ASP A 142 -14.55 -8.14 11.10
CA ASP A 142 -14.17 -7.60 9.80
C ASP A 142 -13.12 -8.47 9.12
N LEU A 143 -12.13 -8.95 9.88
CA LEU A 143 -11.11 -9.89 9.38
C LEU A 143 -11.75 -11.20 8.92
N GLU A 144 -12.69 -11.75 9.68
CA GLU A 144 -13.44 -12.95 9.28
C GLU A 144 -14.17 -12.71 7.95
N ASN A 145 -14.97 -11.64 7.87
CA ASN A 145 -15.68 -11.27 6.65
C ASN A 145 -14.74 -11.08 5.45
N PHE A 146 -13.58 -10.48 5.68
CA PHE A 146 -12.58 -10.24 4.65
C PHE A 146 -12.02 -11.57 4.13
N LEU A 147 -11.59 -12.47 5.02
CA LEU A 147 -11.07 -13.78 4.65
C LEU A 147 -12.11 -14.69 3.98
N GLU A 148 -13.41 -14.50 4.26
CA GLU A 148 -14.48 -15.22 3.58
C GLU A 148 -14.78 -14.71 2.17
N LYS A 149 -14.80 -13.39 2.00
CA LYS A 149 -15.35 -12.76 0.79
C LYS A 149 -14.28 -12.38 -0.23
N LYS A 150 -13.02 -12.35 0.18
CA LYS A 150 -11.91 -11.88 -0.66
C LYS A 150 -10.88 -12.99 -0.82
N ASP A 151 -10.37 -13.11 -2.04
CA ASP A 151 -9.18 -13.91 -2.28
C ASP A 151 -7.94 -13.13 -1.83
N VAL A 152 -7.58 -13.32 -0.56
CA VAL A 152 -6.42 -12.67 0.05
C VAL A 152 -5.11 -13.13 -0.59
N CYS A 153 -5.04 -14.34 -1.12
CA CYS A 153 -3.83 -14.84 -1.78
C CYS A 153 -3.57 -14.12 -3.10
N SER A 154 -4.63 -13.79 -3.85
CA SER A 154 -4.56 -12.90 -5.01
C SER A 154 -4.24 -11.46 -4.63
N ILE A 155 -4.86 -10.93 -3.57
CA ILE A 155 -4.61 -9.55 -3.09
C ILE A 155 -3.16 -9.36 -2.62
N LEU A 156 -2.59 -10.38 -1.98
CA LEU A 156 -1.19 -10.40 -1.55
C LEU A 156 -0.21 -10.64 -2.71
N GLY A 157 -0.70 -10.87 -3.93
CA GLY A 157 0.12 -11.17 -5.11
C GLY A 157 0.83 -12.53 -5.03
N VAL A 158 0.34 -13.45 -4.18
CA VAL A 158 0.87 -14.82 -4.06
C VAL A 158 0.27 -15.72 -5.14
N CYS A 159 -1.02 -15.52 -5.41
CA CYS A 159 -1.74 -16.15 -6.51
C CYS A 159 -1.89 -15.16 -7.68
N PRO A 160 -2.01 -15.67 -8.93
CA PRO A 160 -2.40 -14.83 -10.05
C PRO A 160 -3.72 -14.16 -9.73
N THR A 161 -3.79 -12.85 -9.89
CA THR A 161 -5.07 -12.16 -9.91
C THR A 161 -5.84 -12.69 -11.11
N HIS A 162 -7.11 -13.06 -10.92
CA HIS A 162 -8.02 -13.16 -12.06
C HIS A 162 -8.08 -11.78 -12.68
N SER A 163 -7.29 -11.57 -13.73
CA SER A 163 -7.24 -10.34 -14.50
C SER A 163 -8.54 -10.23 -15.29
N PHE A 164 -9.63 -9.95 -14.60
CA PHE A 164 -10.65 -9.11 -15.20
C PHE A 164 -10.01 -7.73 -15.24
N TYR A 165 -9.55 -7.35 -16.42
CA TYR A 165 -9.29 -5.97 -16.78
C TYR A 165 -10.31 -5.06 -16.08
N VAL A 166 -9.89 -4.39 -15.01
CA VAL A 166 -10.62 -3.21 -14.52
C VAL A 166 -10.23 -2.07 -15.46
N LEU A 167 -10.69 -2.17 -16.70
CA LEU A 167 -11.20 -0.98 -17.35
C LEU A 167 -12.48 -0.65 -16.58
N PRO A 168 -12.62 0.56 -16.01
CA PRO A 168 -13.94 1.03 -15.62
C PRO A 168 -14.86 0.83 -16.83
N ALA A 169 -16.03 0.23 -16.62
CA ALA A 169 -17.09 0.14 -17.62
C ALA A 169 -17.60 1.51 -18.11
N ALA A 170 -16.94 2.61 -17.72
CA ALA A 170 -17.28 3.99 -18.04
C ALA A 170 -16.72 4.49 -19.38
N LEU A 171 -15.99 3.68 -20.15
CA LEU A 171 -15.45 4.09 -21.46
C LEU A 171 -15.87 3.18 -22.63
N ALA A 172 -16.88 2.31 -22.44
CA ALA A 172 -17.38 1.43 -23.49
C ALA A 172 -18.60 1.99 -24.26
N ASP A 173 -19.17 3.12 -23.85
CA ASP A 173 -20.25 3.79 -24.58
C ASP A 173 -20.10 5.32 -24.48
N SER A 174 -19.43 5.93 -25.47
CA SER A 174 -19.63 7.29 -26.01
C SER A 174 -18.75 7.51 -27.23
#